data_AF-A0A0H3LNH2-F1
#
_entry.id   AF-A0A0H3LNH2-F1
#
_cell.length_a   1.000
_cell.length_b   1.000
_cell.length_c   1.000
_cell.angle_alpha   90.00
_cell.angle_beta   90.00
_cell.angle_gamma   90.00
#
_symmetry.space_group_name_H-M   'P 1'
#
loop_
_entity.id
_entity.type
_entity.pdbx_description
1 polymer ?
#
loop_
_entity_poly.entity_id
_entity_poly.type
_entity_poly.pdbx_seq_one_letter_code
_entity_poly.pdbx_strand_id
1 'polypeptide(L)'
;MAETFWLALAPAWAGGLVLSWALEALLRPPVQPPWRRPAWTLLLHAGVWTLLFALELALFRRPYFGAINVLAIEAVLVLVSAAKARVLREPFVYSDFEYFTDALRHPRLYLPFLGWPAALLLACGYGLALWAGLALEPSATGARTAAWAAHAAPAPFWGATLALAAAGAALAVLAGHRDAGLTYEADQDLRRLGLVATLWLYGRAERQPWTPAMRSGPFGAAPAAAGAGPLPHLVSVQSESFFDARRVFGTLKPEVLAGLDALRAEALEHGQLEVAAWGANTVRTEFAFLTGLAASALGVHRYNPYRRLRQPQPSLASHLRQRGYRTVCVHPFHASFYGRDRVMPWLGFDEFVHLDAFADAPRAGPYVADAALARYVAERLAGQGSQPLYVHVITMENHGPLHWESVDAADAAAVLDGPLAPGCADLVAYARHLRNADAMFTGLAAAMRGLSRPAGLCVYGDHVPIMAEVYRRLGEPDGRTDYLIWQAGGQGGAAPGLRRVDELAQVFLRHMGLAPPG
;
A
#
# COMPACT_ATOMS: atom_id res chain seq x y z
N MET A 1 9.18 51.96 -0.55
CA MET A 1 8.91 51.01 0.56
C MET A 1 8.44 49.66 0.06
N ALA A 2 7.42 49.58 -0.79
CA ALA A 2 6.99 48.30 -1.40
C ALA A 2 8.07 47.70 -2.32
N GLU A 3 8.72 48.50 -3.17
CA GLU A 3 9.76 48.03 -4.11
C GLU A 3 10.98 47.42 -3.40
N THR A 4 11.49 48.09 -2.37
CA THR A 4 12.63 47.61 -1.55
C THR A 4 12.34 46.31 -0.80
N PHE A 5 11.07 46.08 -0.42
CA PHE A 5 10.64 44.83 0.21
C PHE A 5 10.65 43.67 -0.79
N TRP A 6 10.06 43.86 -1.97
CA TRP A 6 10.05 42.83 -3.01
C TRP A 6 11.43 42.47 -3.54
N LEU A 7 12.32 43.46 -3.69
CA LEU A 7 13.71 43.23 -4.10
C LEU A 7 14.50 42.37 -3.09
N ALA A 8 14.17 42.43 -1.79
CA ALA A 8 14.81 41.60 -0.77
C ALA A 8 14.29 40.16 -0.74
N LEU A 9 13.02 39.93 -1.10
CA LEU A 9 12.42 38.59 -1.16
C LEU A 9 12.72 37.86 -2.47
N ALA A 10 12.85 38.61 -3.57
CA ALA A 10 12.96 38.06 -4.92
C ALA A 10 14.08 37.03 -5.09
N PRO A 11 15.32 37.22 -4.57
CA PRO A 11 16.38 36.23 -4.71
C PRO A 11 16.05 34.89 -4.02
N ALA A 12 15.51 34.93 -2.80
CA ALA A 12 15.13 33.72 -2.06
C ALA A 12 13.98 32.99 -2.75
N TRP A 13 12.96 33.73 -3.19
CA TRP A 13 11.82 33.16 -3.88
C TRP A 13 12.19 32.58 -5.26
N ALA A 14 12.89 33.35 -6.10
CA ALA A 14 13.23 32.93 -7.47
C ALA A 14 14.32 31.85 -7.47
N GLY A 15 15.35 32.00 -6.63
CA GLY A 15 16.39 31.00 -6.46
C GLY A 15 15.81 29.69 -5.95
N GLY A 16 14.93 29.75 -4.95
CA GLY A 16 14.26 28.56 -4.44
C GLY A 16 13.35 27.89 -5.47
N LEU A 17 12.57 28.65 -6.26
CA LEU A 17 11.75 28.08 -7.34
C LEU A 17 12.57 27.38 -8.43
N VAL A 18 13.75 27.91 -8.76
CA VAL A 18 14.64 27.23 -9.72
C VAL A 18 15.23 25.96 -9.10
N LEU A 19 15.61 26.01 -7.83
CA LEU A 19 16.13 24.86 -7.09
C LEU A 19 15.07 23.77 -6.89
N SER A 20 13.79 24.11 -6.70
CA SER A 20 12.71 23.12 -6.58
C SER A 20 12.57 22.30 -7.86
N TRP A 21 12.59 22.94 -9.03
CA TRP A 21 12.63 22.21 -10.31
C TRP A 21 13.89 21.39 -10.49
N ALA A 22 15.04 21.85 -9.99
CA ALA A 22 16.28 21.08 -10.03
C ALA A 22 16.21 19.84 -9.11
N LEU A 23 15.57 19.94 -7.94
CA LEU A 23 15.36 18.80 -7.04
C LEU A 23 14.56 17.69 -7.70
N GLU A 24 13.55 18.03 -8.50
CA GLU A 24 12.76 17.03 -9.23
C GLU A 24 13.62 16.14 -10.17
N ALA A 25 14.83 16.56 -10.56
CA ALA A 25 15.76 15.71 -11.34
C ALA A 25 16.22 14.44 -10.58
N LEU A 26 16.09 14.43 -9.25
CA LEU A 26 16.41 13.28 -8.41
C LEU A 26 15.27 12.24 -8.35
N LEU A 27 14.08 12.56 -8.88
CA LEU A 27 12.95 11.64 -8.93
C LEU A 27 13.27 10.37 -9.71
N ARG A 28 12.65 9.28 -9.28
CA ARG A 28 12.63 8.00 -10.00
C ARG A 28 11.16 7.58 -10.14
N PRO A 29 10.66 7.30 -11.35
CA PRO A 29 11.35 7.49 -12.63
C PRO A 29 11.75 8.96 -12.94
N PRO A 30 12.73 9.20 -13.82
CA PRO A 30 13.17 10.55 -14.16
C PRO A 30 12.05 11.30 -14.90
N VAL A 31 11.77 12.50 -14.42
CA VAL A 31 10.77 13.41 -15.00
C VAL A 31 11.33 14.17 -16.20
N GLN A 32 10.44 14.60 -17.11
CA GLN A 32 10.84 15.51 -18.18
C GLN A 32 11.38 16.82 -17.58
N PRO A 33 12.35 17.49 -18.22
CA PRO A 33 12.78 18.80 -17.76
C PRO A 33 11.65 19.83 -17.89
N PRO A 34 11.63 20.89 -17.07
CA PRO A 34 10.53 21.86 -17.03
C PRO A 34 10.08 22.38 -18.41
N TRP A 35 11.01 22.72 -19.29
CA TRP A 35 10.73 23.27 -20.63
C TRP A 35 10.09 22.28 -21.62
N ARG A 36 10.01 21.00 -21.29
CA ARG A 36 9.29 19.98 -22.09
C ARG A 36 7.91 19.65 -21.53
N ARG A 37 7.56 20.17 -20.36
CA ARG A 37 6.26 19.94 -19.72
C ARG A 37 5.23 20.96 -20.20
N PRO A 38 3.93 20.67 -20.10
CA PRO A 38 2.89 21.65 -20.35
C PRO A 38 3.06 22.90 -19.46
N ALA A 39 3.00 24.11 -20.02
CA ALA A 39 3.28 25.34 -19.28
C ALA A 39 2.42 25.51 -18.00
N TRP A 40 1.20 24.98 -17.98
CA TRP A 40 0.33 25.05 -16.81
C TRP A 40 0.89 24.25 -15.61
N THR A 41 1.69 23.19 -15.82
CA THR A 41 2.31 22.45 -14.71
C THR A 41 3.39 23.29 -14.03
N LEU A 42 4.11 24.11 -14.81
CA LEU A 42 5.11 25.05 -14.30
C LEU A 42 4.44 26.18 -13.51
N LEU A 43 3.32 26.71 -14.01
CA LEU A 43 2.52 27.70 -13.30
C LEU A 43 1.93 27.14 -12.01
N LEU A 44 1.45 25.89 -12.03
CA LEU A 44 0.97 25.20 -10.84
C LEU A 44 2.10 25.03 -9.81
N HIS A 45 3.26 24.53 -10.23
CA HIS A 45 4.43 24.41 -9.36
C HIS A 45 4.80 25.78 -8.76
N ALA A 46 4.90 26.82 -9.59
CA ALA A 46 5.20 28.19 -9.12
C ALA A 46 4.15 28.72 -8.15
N GLY A 47 2.87 28.44 -8.38
CA GLY A 47 1.78 28.81 -7.46
C GLY A 47 1.89 28.13 -6.11
N VAL A 48 2.13 26.81 -6.08
CA VAL A 48 2.33 26.03 -4.85
C VAL A 48 3.58 26.48 -4.12
N TRP A 49 4.70 26.64 -4.82
CA TRP A 49 5.95 27.18 -4.27
C TRP A 49 5.73 28.55 -3.62
N THR A 50 5.06 29.47 -4.32
CA THR A 50 4.78 30.83 -3.83
C THR A 50 3.91 30.81 -2.58
N LEU A 51 2.89 29.95 -2.55
CA LEU A 51 2.04 29.78 -1.37
C LEU A 51 2.84 29.26 -0.18
N LEU A 52 3.60 28.17 -0.35
CA LEU A 52 4.39 27.59 0.74
C LEU A 52 5.47 28.56 1.24
N PHE A 53 6.17 29.23 0.34
CA PHE A 53 7.14 30.27 0.68
C PHE A 53 6.49 31.41 1.48
N ALA A 54 5.28 31.86 1.10
CA ALA A 54 4.58 32.91 1.83
C ALA A 54 4.15 32.45 3.25
N LEU A 55 3.76 31.19 3.42
CA LEU A 55 3.43 30.62 4.72
C LEU A 55 4.65 30.50 5.64
N GLU A 56 5.78 30.04 5.09
CA GLU A 56 7.07 29.98 5.79
C GLU A 56 7.58 31.38 6.16
N LEU A 57 7.42 32.34 5.24
CA LEU A 57 7.74 33.74 5.47
C LEU A 57 6.85 34.35 6.57
N ALA A 58 5.56 34.03 6.59
CA ALA A 58 4.65 34.43 7.66
C ALA A 58 5.10 33.88 9.02
N LEU A 59 5.50 32.61 9.07
CA LEU A 59 5.88 31.93 10.31
C LEU A 59 7.23 32.41 10.86
N PHE A 60 8.28 32.37 10.02
CA PHE A 60 9.65 32.62 10.47
C PHE A 60 10.11 34.05 10.23
N ARG A 61 9.45 34.80 9.33
CA ARG A 61 9.83 36.15 8.92
C ARG A 61 11.27 36.21 8.41
N ARG A 62 11.73 35.11 7.79
CA ARG A 62 13.07 34.85 7.26
C ARG A 62 12.95 34.29 5.85
N PRO A 63 13.19 35.07 4.79
CA PRO A 63 13.00 34.60 3.42
C PRO A 63 13.90 33.43 3.02
N TYR A 64 15.20 33.46 3.34
CA TYR A 64 16.11 32.39 2.93
C TYR A 64 15.86 31.11 3.72
N PHE A 65 15.71 31.21 5.03
CA PHE A 65 15.35 30.08 5.88
C PHE A 65 14.02 29.47 5.45
N GLY A 66 13.00 30.29 5.18
CA GLY A 66 11.71 29.82 4.69
C GLY A 66 11.82 29.08 3.35
N ALA A 67 12.55 29.64 2.37
CA ALA A 67 12.80 28.96 1.09
C ALA A 67 13.55 27.64 1.27
N ILE A 68 14.59 27.60 2.11
CA ILE A 68 15.34 26.39 2.43
C ILE A 68 14.43 25.35 3.09
N ASN A 69 13.53 25.76 3.98
CA ASN A 69 12.59 24.85 4.64
C ASN A 69 11.59 24.24 3.65
N VAL A 70 11.04 25.02 2.70
CA VAL A 70 10.20 24.48 1.61
C VAL A 70 10.98 23.48 0.76
N LEU A 71 12.21 23.83 0.34
CA LEU A 71 13.08 22.94 -0.43
C LEU A 71 13.42 21.65 0.35
N ALA A 72 13.62 21.74 1.66
CA ALA A 72 13.88 20.56 2.49
C ALA A 72 12.67 19.62 2.53
N ILE A 73 11.45 20.16 2.68
CA ILE A 73 10.21 19.37 2.63
C ILE A 73 10.06 18.70 1.26
N GLU A 74 10.28 19.43 0.17
CA GLU A 74 10.23 18.87 -1.18
C GLU A 74 11.31 17.81 -1.41
N ALA A 75 12.53 18.04 -0.94
CA ALA A 75 13.63 17.08 -1.03
C ALA A 75 13.28 15.77 -0.31
N VAL A 76 12.63 15.84 0.86
CA VAL A 76 12.12 14.64 1.55
C VAL A 76 11.11 13.91 0.68
N LEU A 77 10.14 14.59 0.07
CA LEU A 77 9.17 13.95 -0.83
C LEU A 77 9.84 13.31 -2.05
N VAL A 78 10.83 13.98 -2.65
CA VAL A 78 11.59 13.46 -3.79
C VAL A 78 12.40 12.23 -3.41
N LEU A 79 13.09 12.26 -2.26
CA LEU A 79 13.87 11.13 -1.75
C LEU A 79 12.99 9.94 -1.40
N VAL A 80 11.87 10.18 -0.71
CA VAL A 80 10.86 9.15 -0.41
C VAL A 80 10.29 8.57 -1.69
N SER A 81 9.94 9.39 -2.68
CA SER A 81 9.48 8.92 -3.99
C SER A 81 10.54 8.06 -4.69
N ALA A 82 11.81 8.47 -4.66
CA ALA A 82 12.89 7.71 -5.27
C ALA A 82 13.16 6.38 -4.55
N ALA A 83 13.06 6.35 -3.22
CA ALA A 83 13.15 5.14 -2.43
C ALA A 83 11.96 4.20 -2.71
N LYS A 84 10.73 4.73 -2.71
CA LYS A 84 9.50 4.00 -3.01
C LYS A 84 9.55 3.39 -4.42
N ALA A 85 10.04 4.13 -5.41
CA ALA A 85 10.17 3.61 -6.78
C ALA A 85 11.18 2.46 -6.89
N ARG A 86 12.24 2.43 -6.06
CA ARG A 86 13.21 1.33 -6.05
C ARG A 86 12.67 0.08 -5.34
N VAL A 87 11.89 0.28 -4.28
CA VAL A 87 11.44 -0.82 -3.40
C VAL A 87 10.07 -1.37 -3.83
N LEU A 88 9.13 -0.49 -4.16
CA LEU A 88 7.74 -0.80 -4.49
C LEU A 88 7.40 -0.64 -5.97
N ARG A 89 8.38 -0.27 -6.81
CA ARG A 89 8.20 -0.04 -8.26
C ARG A 89 7.12 0.99 -8.61
N GLU A 90 6.91 1.93 -7.70
CA GLU A 90 5.91 3.00 -7.84
C GLU A 90 6.43 4.28 -7.16
N PRO A 91 6.26 5.47 -7.77
CA PRO A 91 6.64 6.72 -7.15
C PRO A 91 5.68 7.10 -6.01
N PHE A 92 6.02 8.17 -5.32
CA PHE A 92 5.14 8.74 -4.30
C PHE A 92 3.88 9.32 -4.96
N VAL A 93 2.71 8.90 -4.46
CA VAL A 93 1.38 9.31 -4.94
C VAL A 93 0.57 9.96 -3.82
N TYR A 94 -0.52 10.65 -4.16
CA TYR A 94 -1.32 11.41 -3.19
C TYR A 94 -1.83 10.58 -2.00
N SER A 95 -2.20 9.31 -2.21
CA SER A 95 -2.67 8.45 -1.12
C SER A 95 -1.59 8.15 -0.08
N ASP A 96 -0.30 8.25 -0.44
CA ASP A 96 0.81 7.94 0.46
C ASP A 96 0.95 8.95 1.61
N PHE A 97 0.30 10.12 1.52
CA PHE A 97 0.24 11.04 2.65
C PHE A 97 -0.42 10.40 3.89
N GLU A 98 -1.23 9.35 3.72
CA GLU A 98 -1.78 8.57 4.84
C GLU A 98 -0.70 7.84 5.64
N TYR A 99 0.38 7.40 4.99
CA TYR A 99 1.47 6.70 5.67
C TYR A 99 2.15 7.56 6.71
N PHE A 100 2.17 8.89 6.54
CA PHE A 100 2.65 9.77 7.61
C PHE A 100 1.74 9.73 8.83
N THR A 101 0.41 9.73 8.64
CA THR A 101 -0.54 9.62 9.75
C THR A 101 -0.55 8.22 10.37
N ASP A 102 -0.38 7.18 9.56
CA ASP A 102 -0.35 5.80 10.02
C ASP A 102 0.97 5.47 10.73
N ALA A 103 2.09 6.09 10.34
CA ALA A 103 3.35 6.00 11.07
C ALA A 103 3.23 6.58 12.50
N LEU A 104 2.39 7.60 12.70
CA LEU A 104 2.11 8.14 14.03
C LEU A 104 1.15 7.26 14.83
N ARG A 105 0.16 6.63 14.18
CA ARG A 105 -0.85 5.76 14.84
C ARG A 105 -0.34 4.36 15.14
N HIS A 106 0.52 3.83 14.26
CA HIS A 106 1.08 2.49 14.32
C HIS A 106 2.61 2.56 14.27
N PRO A 107 3.25 3.22 15.26
CA PRO A 107 4.69 3.46 15.26
C PRO A 107 5.50 2.16 15.18
N ARG A 108 5.02 1.06 15.78
CA ARG A 108 5.68 -0.25 15.71
C ARG A 108 5.73 -0.85 14.31
N LEU A 109 4.85 -0.42 13.41
CA LEU A 109 4.86 -0.85 12.01
C LEU A 109 5.88 -0.05 11.18
N TYR A 110 6.13 1.23 11.50
CA TYR A 110 6.93 2.13 10.65
C TYR A 110 8.28 2.60 11.24
N LEU A 111 8.36 2.84 12.56
CA LEU A 111 9.60 3.25 13.24
C LEU A 111 10.74 2.24 13.12
N PRO A 112 10.47 0.92 13.05
CA PRO A 112 11.49 -0.04 12.69
C PRO A 112 12.38 0.33 11.53
N PHE A 113 11.80 0.87 10.46
CA PHE A 113 12.55 1.14 9.24
C PHE A 113 13.48 2.37 9.35
N LEU A 114 13.32 3.23 10.37
CA LEU A 114 14.14 4.44 10.54
C LEU A 114 15.25 4.25 11.58
N GLY A 115 14.99 3.49 12.66
CA GLY A 115 15.91 3.34 13.80
C GLY A 115 15.99 4.60 14.70
N TRP A 116 15.96 4.41 16.02
CA TRP A 116 16.00 5.52 17.00
C TRP A 116 17.22 6.45 16.88
N PRO A 117 18.45 5.97 16.61
CA PRO A 117 19.60 6.84 16.44
C PRO A 117 19.47 7.78 15.24
N ALA A 118 18.97 7.28 14.11
CA ALA A 118 18.78 8.12 12.92
C ALA A 118 17.65 9.13 13.15
N ALA A 119 16.56 8.73 13.82
CA ALA A 119 15.48 9.64 14.19
C ALA A 119 15.98 10.81 15.06
N LEU A 120 16.79 10.51 16.09
CA LEU A 120 17.41 11.52 16.95
C LEU A 120 18.38 12.42 16.18
N LEU A 121 19.22 11.85 15.32
CA LEU A 121 20.15 12.60 14.49
C LEU A 121 19.41 13.57 13.56
N LEU A 122 18.33 13.13 12.91
CA LEU A 122 17.48 13.96 12.06
C LEU A 122 16.82 15.09 12.86
N ALA A 123 16.28 14.78 14.06
CA ALA A 123 15.66 15.78 14.93
C ALA A 123 16.67 16.84 15.41
N CYS A 124 17.84 16.42 15.88
CA CYS A 124 18.93 17.32 16.29
C CYS A 124 19.45 18.15 15.11
N GLY A 125 19.64 17.53 13.94
CA GLY A 125 20.07 18.21 12.73
C GLY A 125 19.08 19.29 12.28
N TYR A 126 17.78 18.97 12.30
CA TYR A 126 16.75 19.97 12.02
C TYR A 126 16.70 21.07 13.08
N GLY A 127 16.84 20.73 14.37
CA GLY A 127 16.92 21.70 15.45
C GLY A 127 18.09 22.69 15.29
N LEU A 128 19.26 22.19 14.88
CA LEU A 128 20.43 23.03 14.59
C LEU A 128 20.17 23.92 13.36
N ALA A 129 19.57 23.38 12.29
CA ALA A 129 19.22 24.16 11.10
C ALA A 129 18.21 25.27 11.43
N LEU A 130 17.20 24.98 12.25
CA LEU A 130 16.23 25.95 12.75
C LEU A 130 16.90 27.05 13.59
N TRP A 131 17.75 26.65 14.55
CA TRP A 131 18.50 27.61 15.37
C TRP A 131 19.39 28.50 14.49
N ALA A 132 20.15 27.92 13.56
CA ALA A 132 21.04 28.65 12.67
C ALA A 132 20.25 29.61 11.76
N GLY A 133 19.13 29.17 11.18
CA GLY A 133 18.27 30.02 10.36
C GLY A 133 17.70 31.22 11.12
N LEU A 134 17.26 31.01 12.37
CA LEU A 134 16.71 32.08 13.19
C LEU A 134 17.76 33.04 13.76
N ALA A 135 18.96 32.52 14.06
CA ALA A 135 20.06 33.28 14.67
C ALA A 135 20.90 34.04 13.63
N LEU A 136 21.15 33.44 12.46
CA LEU A 136 22.06 33.99 11.45
C LEU A 136 21.33 34.90 10.45
N GLU A 137 20.10 34.57 10.08
CA GLU A 137 19.33 35.42 9.17
C GLU A 137 18.60 36.51 9.97
N PRO A 138 18.71 37.79 9.60
CA PRO A 138 17.92 38.85 10.23
C PRO A 138 16.43 38.76 9.89
N SER A 139 15.56 39.20 10.81
CA SER A 139 14.11 39.24 10.54
C SER A 139 13.77 40.28 9.49
N ALA A 140 12.88 39.91 8.56
CA ALA A 140 12.25 40.84 7.63
C ALA A 140 11.41 41.95 8.31
N THR A 141 11.10 41.79 9.60
CA THR A 141 10.38 42.78 10.43
C THR A 141 11.26 43.40 11.54
N GLY A 142 12.56 43.10 11.56
CA GLY A 142 13.47 43.54 12.62
C GLY A 142 13.91 44.99 12.44
N ALA A 143 13.71 45.82 13.47
CA ALA A 143 13.91 47.28 13.42
C ALA A 143 15.38 47.76 13.34
N ARG A 144 16.40 46.89 13.34
CA ARG A 144 17.80 47.31 13.55
C ARG A 144 18.88 46.75 12.63
N THR A 145 18.60 45.85 11.69
CA THR A 145 19.68 45.09 11.02
C THR A 145 19.64 45.12 9.49
N ALA A 146 18.89 46.06 8.93
CA ALA A 146 18.75 46.18 7.50
C ALA A 146 18.53 47.65 7.15
N ALA A 147 19.45 48.25 6.39
CA ALA A 147 19.24 49.59 5.82
C ALA A 147 17.94 49.67 4.98
N TRP A 148 17.39 48.51 4.57
CA TRP A 148 16.11 48.33 3.90
C TRP A 148 14.88 48.16 4.82
N ALA A 149 15.06 47.87 6.11
CA ALA A 149 13.99 47.67 7.10
C ALA A 149 13.67 48.93 7.93
N ALA A 150 14.42 50.01 7.77
CA ALA A 150 14.20 51.26 8.51
C ALA A 150 12.84 51.94 8.25
N HIS A 151 12.04 51.45 7.29
CA HIS A 151 10.77 52.10 6.91
C HIS A 151 9.57 51.16 6.72
N ALA A 152 9.71 49.84 6.86
CA ALA A 152 8.55 48.95 6.76
C ALA A 152 7.90 48.79 8.15
N ALA A 153 6.78 49.50 8.38
CA ALA A 153 5.92 49.22 9.52
C ALA A 153 5.50 47.72 9.52
N PRO A 154 5.13 47.12 10.66
CA PRO A 154 4.70 45.71 10.71
C PRO A 154 3.47 45.38 9.83
N ALA A 155 2.59 46.36 9.59
CA ALA A 155 1.36 46.20 8.81
C ALA A 155 1.60 45.91 7.30
N PRO A 156 2.48 46.62 6.56
CA PRO A 156 2.77 46.31 5.17
C PRO A 156 3.44 44.94 4.95
N PHE A 157 4.16 44.39 5.95
CA PHE A 157 4.71 43.03 5.84
C PHE A 157 3.60 41.98 5.74
N TRP A 158 2.69 41.96 6.71
CA TRP A 158 1.60 40.97 6.73
C TRP A 158 0.66 41.12 5.53
N GLY A 159 0.38 42.36 5.10
CA GLY A 159 -0.39 42.62 3.89
C GLY A 159 0.29 42.07 2.63
N ALA A 160 1.60 42.29 2.47
CA ALA A 160 2.35 41.78 1.33
C ALA A 160 2.50 40.25 1.35
N THR A 161 2.75 39.65 2.52
CA THR A 161 2.83 38.19 2.67
C THR A 161 1.48 37.52 2.41
N LEU A 162 0.38 38.11 2.89
CA LEU A 162 -0.98 37.62 2.59
C LEU A 162 -1.31 37.76 1.11
N ALA A 163 -0.94 38.87 0.48
CA ALA A 163 -1.12 39.06 -0.96
C ALA A 163 -0.30 38.02 -1.77
N LEU A 164 0.93 37.71 -1.34
CA LEU A 164 1.76 36.69 -1.95
C LEU A 164 1.13 35.29 -1.80
N ALA A 165 0.65 34.94 -0.60
CA ALA A 165 -0.05 33.69 -0.35
C ALA A 165 -1.32 33.57 -1.21
N ALA A 166 -2.12 34.64 -1.29
CA ALA A 166 -3.33 34.68 -2.11
C ALA A 166 -3.01 34.55 -3.60
N ALA A 167 -1.97 35.23 -4.09
CA ALA A 167 -1.52 35.12 -5.47
C ALA A 167 -1.02 33.71 -5.81
N GLY A 168 -0.22 33.10 -4.93
CA GLY A 168 0.25 31.72 -5.07
C GLY A 168 -0.90 30.71 -5.10
N ALA A 169 -1.85 30.84 -4.16
CA ALA A 169 -3.04 30.00 -4.10
C ALA A 169 -3.91 30.16 -5.35
N ALA A 170 -4.18 31.39 -5.79
CA ALA A 170 -4.96 31.67 -7.00
C ALA A 170 -4.28 31.07 -8.24
N LEU A 171 -2.96 31.24 -8.39
CA LEU A 171 -2.20 30.66 -9.49
C LEU A 171 -2.26 29.13 -9.48
N ALA A 172 -2.06 28.50 -8.32
CA ALA A 172 -2.14 27.06 -8.17
C ALA A 172 -3.54 26.53 -8.52
N VAL A 173 -4.60 27.17 -8.04
CA VAL A 173 -5.98 26.78 -8.34
C VAL A 173 -6.31 26.94 -9.82
N LEU A 174 -6.00 28.09 -10.42
CA LEU A 174 -6.29 28.36 -11.83
C LEU A 174 -5.51 27.42 -12.77
N ALA A 175 -4.22 27.20 -12.50
CA ALA A 175 -3.39 26.29 -13.27
C ALA A 175 -3.77 24.82 -13.03
N GLY A 176 -4.11 24.47 -11.79
CA GLY A 176 -4.47 23.13 -11.36
C GLY A 176 -5.92 22.73 -11.66
N HIS A 177 -6.74 23.60 -12.25
CA HIS A 177 -8.09 23.28 -12.72
C HIS A 177 -8.14 22.61 -14.10
N ARG A 178 -7.01 22.50 -14.80
CA ARG A 178 -6.96 21.87 -16.12
C ARG A 178 -7.36 20.40 -16.10
N ASP A 179 -8.03 19.96 -17.15
CA ASP A 179 -8.11 18.54 -17.49
C ASP A 179 -6.81 18.17 -18.22
N ALA A 180 -6.11 17.17 -17.69
CA ALA A 180 -4.80 16.77 -18.16
C ALA A 180 -4.81 15.39 -18.84
N GLY A 181 -5.98 14.74 -18.95
CA GLY A 181 -6.06 13.36 -19.41
C GLY A 181 -5.13 12.45 -18.60
N LEU A 182 -5.39 12.35 -17.29
CA LEU A 182 -4.61 11.47 -16.40
C LEU A 182 -4.74 10.02 -16.88
N THR A 183 -3.62 9.31 -16.94
CA THR A 183 -3.64 7.88 -17.24
C THR A 183 -3.90 7.05 -15.98
N TYR A 184 -3.65 7.63 -14.79
CA TYR A 184 -3.62 6.91 -13.52
C TYR A 184 -2.59 5.77 -13.51
N GLU A 185 -1.56 5.92 -14.34
CA GLU A 185 -0.29 5.19 -14.27
C GLU A 185 0.75 6.17 -13.71
N ALA A 186 0.99 6.12 -12.40
CA ALA A 186 1.77 7.10 -11.65
C ALA A 186 3.13 7.39 -12.28
N ASP A 187 3.81 6.38 -12.81
CA ASP A 187 5.06 6.53 -13.55
C ASP A 187 4.93 7.45 -14.76
N GLN A 188 3.90 7.24 -15.59
CA GLN A 188 3.69 7.99 -16.82
C GLN A 188 3.25 9.42 -16.51
N ASP A 189 2.30 9.57 -15.58
CA ASP A 189 1.80 10.89 -15.17
C ASP A 189 2.92 11.71 -14.49
N LEU A 190 3.70 11.11 -13.58
CA LEU A 190 4.86 11.77 -12.96
C LEU A 190 5.88 12.23 -14.00
N ARG A 191 6.27 11.35 -14.94
CA ARG A 191 7.24 11.68 -16.00
C ARG A 191 6.79 12.87 -16.84
N ARG A 192 5.50 12.92 -17.18
CA ARG A 192 4.89 13.92 -18.06
C ARG A 192 4.62 15.26 -17.36
N LEU A 193 4.17 15.22 -16.10
CA LEU A 193 3.61 16.39 -15.42
C LEU A 193 4.52 16.98 -14.34
N GLY A 194 5.40 16.17 -13.75
CA GLY A 194 6.19 16.54 -12.56
C GLY A 194 5.46 16.27 -11.25
N LEU A 195 6.20 16.30 -10.14
CA LEU A 195 5.71 15.85 -8.82
C LEU A 195 4.50 16.67 -8.34
N VAL A 196 4.64 17.99 -8.30
CA VAL A 196 3.61 18.89 -7.76
C VAL A 196 2.30 18.76 -8.55
N ALA A 197 2.37 18.72 -9.88
CA ALA A 197 1.19 18.61 -10.72
C ALA A 197 0.49 17.25 -10.58
N THR A 198 1.25 16.14 -10.52
CA THR A 198 0.69 14.81 -10.31
C THR A 198 0.01 14.70 -8.95
N LEU A 199 0.65 15.17 -7.86
CA LEU A 199 0.05 15.13 -6.52
C LEU A 199 -1.22 15.98 -6.43
N TRP A 200 -1.21 17.18 -7.03
CA TRP A 200 -2.37 18.05 -7.08
C TRP A 200 -3.55 17.41 -7.80
N LEU A 201 -3.30 16.88 -9.00
CA LEU A 201 -4.35 16.29 -9.83
C LEU A 201 -4.88 14.98 -9.24
N TYR A 202 -4.02 14.14 -8.65
CA TYR A 202 -4.44 12.92 -7.97
C TYR A 202 -5.27 13.26 -6.73
N GLY A 203 -4.87 14.27 -5.95
CA GLY A 203 -5.66 14.74 -4.81
C GLY A 203 -7.02 15.31 -5.19
N ARG A 204 -7.13 15.97 -6.35
CA ARG A 204 -8.40 16.44 -6.89
C ARG A 204 -9.27 15.29 -7.40
N ALA A 205 -8.67 14.34 -8.12
CA ALA A 205 -9.36 13.16 -8.65
C ALA A 205 -9.91 12.29 -7.51
N GLU A 206 -9.16 12.13 -6.43
CA GLU A 206 -9.55 11.30 -5.29
C GLU A 206 -10.75 11.88 -4.52
N ARG A 207 -11.02 13.19 -4.66
CA ARG A 207 -12.19 13.86 -4.07
C ARG A 207 -13.44 13.72 -4.93
N GLN A 208 -13.32 13.23 -6.17
CA GLN A 208 -14.48 13.01 -7.01
C GLN A 208 -15.26 11.77 -6.55
N PRO A 209 -16.60 11.74 -6.72
CA PRO A 209 -17.37 10.54 -6.48
C PRO A 209 -16.92 9.38 -7.38
N TRP A 210 -17.00 8.16 -6.85
CA TRP A 210 -16.77 6.96 -7.66
C TRP A 210 -17.74 6.89 -8.83
N THR A 211 -17.21 6.61 -10.01
CA THR A 211 -17.99 6.44 -11.23
C THR A 211 -18.87 5.17 -11.15
N PRO A 212 -19.89 5.03 -12.01
CA PRO A 212 -20.66 3.79 -12.10
C PRO A 212 -19.77 2.56 -12.35
N ALA A 213 -18.74 2.66 -13.21
CA ALA A 213 -17.82 1.57 -13.50
C ALA A 213 -17.07 1.08 -12.24
N MET A 214 -16.71 1.99 -11.32
CA MET A 214 -16.06 1.65 -10.04
C MET A 214 -17.01 0.95 -9.05
N ARG A 215 -18.31 0.96 -9.33
CA ARG A 215 -19.37 0.37 -8.47
C ARG A 215 -19.95 -0.91 -9.06
N SER A 216 -19.75 -1.13 -10.35
CA SER A 216 -20.34 -2.25 -11.11
C SER A 216 -19.38 -3.42 -11.23
N GLY A 217 -19.13 -4.11 -10.11
CA GLY A 217 -18.41 -5.38 -10.09
C GLY A 217 -19.29 -6.58 -10.49
N PRO A 218 -18.69 -7.74 -10.78
CA PRO A 218 -19.42 -8.98 -11.13
C PRO A 218 -20.39 -9.45 -10.03
N PHE A 219 -20.18 -9.01 -8.79
CA PHE A 219 -21.01 -9.35 -7.63
C PHE A 219 -22.21 -8.40 -7.41
N GLY A 220 -22.47 -7.49 -8.35
CA GLY A 220 -23.64 -6.59 -8.29
C GLY A 220 -24.95 -7.23 -8.74
N ALA A 221 -24.89 -8.32 -9.50
CA ALA A 221 -26.08 -9.04 -9.95
C ALA A 221 -26.63 -9.94 -8.84
N ALA A 222 -27.94 -10.14 -8.81
CA ALA A 222 -28.56 -11.07 -7.88
C ALA A 222 -28.00 -12.50 -8.10
N PRO A 223 -27.63 -13.22 -7.03
CA PRO A 223 -27.12 -14.57 -7.17
C PRO A 223 -28.15 -15.49 -7.81
N ALA A 224 -27.72 -16.31 -8.77
CA ALA A 224 -28.53 -17.40 -9.28
C ALA A 224 -28.95 -18.34 -8.14
N ALA A 225 -30.15 -18.90 -8.25
CA ALA A 225 -30.68 -19.89 -7.30
C ALA A 225 -29.71 -21.06 -7.16
N ALA A 226 -29.46 -21.49 -5.92
CA ALA A 226 -28.59 -22.64 -5.66
C ALA A 226 -29.24 -23.93 -6.20
N GLY A 227 -28.41 -24.85 -6.69
CA GLY A 227 -28.86 -26.19 -7.06
C GLY A 227 -29.39 -27.00 -5.87
N ALA A 228 -29.98 -28.16 -6.13
CA ALA A 228 -30.48 -29.07 -5.10
C ALA A 228 -29.31 -29.75 -4.36
N GLY A 229 -28.85 -29.16 -3.24
CA GLY A 229 -27.80 -29.71 -2.39
C GLY A 229 -27.38 -28.75 -1.26
N PRO A 230 -26.69 -29.23 -0.20
CA PRO A 230 -26.19 -28.37 0.85
C PRO A 230 -25.06 -27.47 0.32
N LEU A 231 -25.20 -26.15 0.55
CA LEU A 231 -24.18 -25.16 0.18
C LEU A 231 -22.87 -25.42 0.93
N PRO A 232 -21.70 -25.40 0.25
CA PRO A 232 -20.42 -25.67 0.87
C PRO A 232 -20.00 -24.57 1.85
N HIS A 233 -19.19 -24.90 2.85
CA HIS A 233 -18.38 -23.89 3.53
C HIS A 233 -17.29 -23.38 2.59
N LEU A 234 -16.98 -22.10 2.67
CA LEU A 234 -15.98 -21.47 1.83
C LEU A 234 -14.94 -20.78 2.70
N VAL A 235 -13.67 -21.00 2.41
CA VAL A 235 -12.58 -20.21 3.00
C VAL A 235 -11.73 -19.65 1.88
N SER A 236 -11.45 -18.36 1.93
CA SER A 236 -10.36 -17.78 1.15
C SER A 236 -9.27 -17.24 2.06
N VAL A 237 -8.01 -17.53 1.73
CA VAL A 237 -6.82 -17.08 2.45
C VAL A 237 -6.02 -16.18 1.53
N GLN A 238 -5.98 -14.90 1.88
CA GLN A 238 -4.95 -13.99 1.42
C GLN A 238 -3.71 -14.18 2.29
N SER A 239 -2.74 -14.92 1.78
CA SER A 239 -1.49 -15.20 2.46
C SER A 239 -0.51 -14.07 2.19
N GLU A 240 -0.21 -13.30 3.23
CA GLU A 240 0.69 -12.14 3.20
C GLU A 240 2.00 -12.48 2.49
N SER A 241 2.37 -11.65 1.52
CA SER A 241 3.63 -11.74 0.78
C SER A 241 3.94 -13.11 0.15
N PHE A 242 2.96 -14.00 0.02
CA PHE A 242 3.19 -15.39 -0.39
C PHE A 242 3.45 -15.53 -1.90
N PHE A 243 4.51 -16.24 -2.26
CA PHE A 243 4.72 -16.80 -3.59
C PHE A 243 5.64 -18.01 -3.51
N ASP A 244 5.56 -18.91 -4.49
CA ASP A 244 6.46 -20.07 -4.59
C ASP A 244 7.87 -19.62 -4.99
N ALA A 245 8.66 -19.34 -3.95
CA ALA A 245 9.99 -18.76 -4.06
C ALA A 245 11.03 -19.73 -4.62
N ARG A 246 10.75 -21.04 -4.62
CA ARG A 246 11.62 -22.08 -5.17
C ARG A 246 11.84 -21.91 -6.67
N ARG A 247 10.91 -21.25 -7.38
CA ARG A 247 11.03 -20.92 -8.81
C ARG A 247 12.15 -19.94 -9.13
N VAL A 248 12.49 -19.06 -8.17
CA VAL A 248 13.50 -18.02 -8.34
C VAL A 248 14.78 -18.40 -7.62
N PHE A 249 14.65 -18.98 -6.42
CA PHE A 249 15.77 -19.32 -5.55
C PHE A 249 15.98 -20.83 -5.52
N GLY A 250 16.77 -21.34 -6.47
CA GLY A 250 17.06 -22.78 -6.60
C GLY A 250 17.79 -23.41 -5.42
N THR A 251 18.28 -22.61 -4.46
CA THR A 251 18.86 -23.10 -3.21
C THR A 251 17.80 -23.44 -2.15
N LEU A 252 16.52 -23.11 -2.36
CA LEU A 252 15.46 -23.51 -1.43
C LEU A 252 15.14 -25.00 -1.59
N LYS A 253 15.03 -25.68 -0.46
CA LYS A 253 14.64 -27.08 -0.38
C LYS A 253 13.21 -27.30 -0.92
N PRO A 254 12.95 -28.38 -1.68
CA PRO A 254 11.60 -28.73 -2.10
C PRO A 254 10.62 -28.85 -0.92
N GLU A 255 11.10 -29.35 0.23
CA GLU A 255 10.33 -29.57 1.46
C GLU A 255 9.73 -28.30 2.07
N VAL A 256 10.19 -27.10 1.67
CA VAL A 256 9.67 -25.83 2.17
C VAL A 256 8.17 -25.66 1.86
N LEU A 257 7.69 -26.21 0.74
CA LEU A 257 6.29 -26.12 0.29
C LEU A 257 5.75 -27.50 -0.16
N ALA A 258 6.18 -28.58 0.49
CA ALA A 258 5.75 -29.94 0.13
C ALA A 258 4.24 -30.16 0.36
N GLY A 259 3.65 -29.50 1.37
CA GLY A 259 2.21 -29.55 1.62
C GLY A 259 1.40 -28.92 0.49
N LEU A 260 1.84 -27.78 -0.03
CA LEU A 260 1.27 -27.11 -1.18
C LEU A 260 1.36 -27.98 -2.43
N ASP A 261 2.49 -28.68 -2.64
CA ASP A 261 2.63 -29.59 -3.77
C ASP A 261 1.63 -30.76 -3.68
N ALA A 262 1.42 -31.32 -2.49
CA ALA A 262 0.38 -32.33 -2.26
C ALA A 262 -1.03 -31.77 -2.52
N LEU A 263 -1.32 -30.55 -2.07
CA LEU A 263 -2.61 -29.90 -2.34
C LEU A 263 -2.82 -29.57 -3.82
N ARG A 264 -1.78 -29.16 -4.54
CA ARG A 264 -1.82 -28.91 -5.99
C ARG A 264 -2.19 -30.18 -6.75
N ALA A 265 -1.67 -31.34 -6.33
CA ALA A 265 -2.01 -32.62 -6.93
C ALA A 265 -3.50 -32.98 -6.82
N GLU A 266 -4.21 -32.45 -5.83
CA GLU A 266 -5.66 -32.64 -5.60
C GLU A 266 -6.52 -31.43 -6.03
N ALA A 267 -5.89 -30.36 -6.51
CA ALA A 267 -6.55 -29.09 -6.74
C ALA A 267 -7.50 -29.13 -7.93
N LEU A 268 -8.58 -28.35 -7.84
CA LEU A 268 -9.46 -28.07 -8.97
C LEU A 268 -8.82 -27.08 -9.94
N GLU A 269 -8.01 -26.16 -9.41
CA GLU A 269 -7.20 -25.23 -10.20
C GLU A 269 -6.04 -24.70 -9.36
N HIS A 270 -4.89 -24.44 -9.98
CA HIS A 270 -3.75 -23.82 -9.32
C HIS A 270 -2.86 -23.10 -10.34
N GLY A 271 -1.94 -22.26 -9.87
CA GLY A 271 -0.90 -21.68 -10.72
C GLY A 271 -0.48 -20.29 -10.28
N GLN A 272 -0.09 -19.46 -11.25
CA GLN A 272 0.40 -18.10 -11.00
C GLN A 272 -0.72 -17.07 -11.00
N LEU A 273 -0.57 -16.03 -10.18
CA LEU A 273 -1.53 -14.96 -10.02
C LEU A 273 -0.91 -13.60 -10.34
N GLU A 274 -1.56 -12.85 -11.23
CA GLU A 274 -1.28 -11.43 -11.45
C GLU A 274 -2.02 -10.61 -10.39
N VAL A 275 -1.24 -9.93 -9.55
CA VAL A 275 -1.71 -9.17 -8.40
C VAL A 275 -1.61 -7.65 -8.62
N ALA A 276 -2.31 -6.88 -7.80
CA ALA A 276 -2.43 -5.43 -7.96
C ALA A 276 -1.33 -4.63 -7.24
N ALA A 277 -0.35 -5.31 -6.64
CA ALA A 277 0.63 -4.73 -5.73
C ALA A 277 1.99 -5.44 -5.81
N TRP A 278 3.05 -4.71 -5.43
CA TRP A 278 4.40 -5.22 -5.29
C TRP A 278 4.97 -4.78 -3.94
N GLY A 279 5.49 -5.72 -3.14
CA GLY A 279 6.21 -5.45 -1.88
C GLY A 279 5.33 -5.01 -0.70
N ALA A 280 4.25 -4.28 -0.96
CA ALA A 280 3.33 -3.75 0.05
C ALA A 280 2.00 -3.36 -0.61
N ASN A 281 1.04 -2.83 0.17
CA ASN A 281 -0.30 -2.40 -0.26
C ASN A 281 -1.29 -3.57 -0.48
N THR A 282 -1.24 -4.61 0.36
CA THR A 282 -2.22 -5.70 0.55
C THR A 282 -3.66 -5.37 0.15
N VAL A 283 -4.19 -4.21 0.56
CA VAL A 283 -5.58 -3.81 0.28
C VAL A 283 -5.93 -3.65 -1.20
N ARG A 284 -4.94 -3.48 -2.08
CA ARG A 284 -5.18 -3.41 -3.54
C ARG A 284 -5.58 -4.78 -4.09
N THR A 285 -4.84 -5.82 -3.70
CA THR A 285 -5.13 -7.20 -4.07
C THR A 285 -6.38 -7.71 -3.36
N GLU A 286 -6.53 -7.38 -2.07
CA GLU A 286 -7.72 -7.70 -1.25
C GLU A 286 -9.00 -7.15 -1.90
N PHE A 287 -9.02 -5.86 -2.23
CA PHE A 287 -10.19 -5.25 -2.86
C PHE A 287 -10.47 -5.85 -4.24
N ALA A 288 -9.45 -6.09 -5.06
CA ALA A 288 -9.63 -6.70 -6.38
C ALA A 288 -10.26 -8.11 -6.29
N PHE A 289 -9.77 -8.95 -5.37
CA PHE A 289 -10.35 -10.27 -5.10
C PHE A 289 -11.80 -10.15 -4.61
N LEU A 290 -12.05 -9.30 -3.60
CA LEU A 290 -13.36 -9.18 -2.96
C LEU A 290 -14.40 -8.53 -3.85
N THR A 291 -14.07 -7.57 -4.71
CA THR A 291 -15.06 -6.89 -5.56
C THR A 291 -15.08 -7.40 -6.99
N GLY A 292 -14.05 -8.13 -7.42
CA GLY A 292 -13.84 -8.52 -8.81
C GLY A 292 -13.58 -7.34 -9.75
N LEU A 293 -13.07 -6.23 -9.22
CA LEU A 293 -12.74 -5.03 -10.01
C LEU A 293 -11.24 -4.99 -10.26
N ALA A 294 -10.86 -4.87 -11.54
CA ALA A 294 -9.47 -4.66 -11.92
C ALA A 294 -8.97 -3.28 -11.43
N ALA A 295 -7.69 -3.18 -11.08
CA ALA A 295 -7.07 -1.94 -10.63
C ALA A 295 -7.24 -0.78 -11.64
N SER A 296 -7.21 -1.08 -12.94
CA SER A 296 -7.41 -0.10 -14.01
C SER A 296 -8.81 0.54 -14.02
N ALA A 297 -9.82 -0.13 -13.47
CA ALA A 297 -11.18 0.41 -13.38
C ALA A 297 -11.34 1.45 -12.26
N LEU A 298 -10.38 1.54 -11.33
CA LEU A 298 -10.47 2.37 -10.12
C LEU A 298 -9.88 3.77 -10.27
N GLY A 299 -9.28 4.09 -11.42
CA GLY A 299 -8.59 5.36 -11.64
C GLY A 299 -7.58 5.61 -10.51
N VAL A 300 -7.61 6.81 -9.91
CA VAL A 300 -6.72 7.15 -8.78
C VAL A 300 -6.95 6.28 -7.53
N HIS A 301 -8.14 5.71 -7.34
CA HIS A 301 -8.44 4.90 -6.16
C HIS A 301 -7.72 3.56 -6.16
N ARG A 302 -7.10 3.15 -7.28
CA ARG A 302 -6.27 1.93 -7.34
C ARG A 302 -5.12 1.92 -6.34
N TYR A 303 -4.64 3.09 -5.92
CA TYR A 303 -3.50 3.20 -5.01
C TYR A 303 -3.87 2.93 -3.55
N ASN A 304 -5.12 3.21 -3.16
CA ASN A 304 -5.71 2.82 -1.88
C ASN A 304 -7.26 2.83 -2.01
N PRO A 305 -7.89 1.68 -2.36
CA PRO A 305 -9.33 1.63 -2.64
C PRO A 305 -10.19 1.88 -1.39
N TYR A 306 -9.66 1.62 -0.20
CA TYR A 306 -10.39 1.74 1.06
C TYR A 306 -10.51 3.20 1.53
N ARG A 307 -9.51 4.02 1.18
CA ARG A 307 -9.40 5.41 1.61
C ARG A 307 -10.63 6.26 1.30
N ARG A 308 -11.36 6.00 0.21
CA ARG A 308 -12.58 6.75 -0.16
C ARG A 308 -13.86 5.92 -0.22
N LEU A 309 -13.80 4.64 0.13
CA LEU A 309 -14.99 3.82 0.25
C LEU A 309 -15.78 4.24 1.50
N ARG A 310 -17.01 4.72 1.31
CA ARG A 310 -17.86 5.28 2.38
C ARG A 310 -19.31 4.79 2.32
N GLN A 311 -19.57 3.77 1.52
CA GLN A 311 -20.90 3.23 1.27
C GLN A 311 -20.78 1.78 0.83
N PRO A 312 -21.89 1.00 0.87
CA PRO A 312 -21.88 -0.37 0.41
C PRO A 312 -21.34 -0.52 -1.01
N GLN A 313 -20.49 -1.53 -1.21
CA GLN A 313 -19.91 -1.88 -2.51
C GLN A 313 -20.18 -3.36 -2.78
N PRO A 314 -20.72 -3.72 -3.96
CA PRO A 314 -20.89 -5.11 -4.34
C PRO A 314 -19.58 -5.90 -4.24
N SER A 315 -19.67 -7.08 -3.65
CA SER A 315 -18.51 -7.88 -3.27
C SER A 315 -18.88 -9.36 -3.15
N LEU A 316 -17.86 -10.22 -3.10
CA LEU A 316 -17.98 -11.64 -2.82
C LEU A 316 -18.75 -11.90 -1.53
N ALA A 317 -18.45 -11.16 -0.45
CA ALA A 317 -19.12 -11.33 0.84
C ALA A 317 -20.61 -10.92 0.76
N SER A 318 -20.94 -9.76 0.19
CA SER A 318 -22.33 -9.34 0.02
C SER A 318 -23.12 -10.30 -0.88
N HIS A 319 -22.49 -10.83 -1.92
CA HIS A 319 -23.07 -11.84 -2.83
C HIS A 319 -23.34 -13.18 -2.12
N LEU A 320 -22.38 -13.67 -1.33
CA LEU A 320 -22.56 -14.90 -0.54
C LEU A 320 -23.59 -14.72 0.57
N ARG A 321 -23.64 -13.55 1.21
CA ARG A 321 -24.67 -13.21 2.20
C ARG A 321 -26.07 -13.28 1.61
N GLN A 322 -26.27 -12.79 0.39
CA GLN A 322 -27.55 -12.92 -0.33
C GLN A 322 -27.93 -14.39 -0.64
N ARG A 323 -26.95 -15.30 -0.64
CA ARG A 323 -27.17 -16.76 -0.72
C ARG A 323 -27.36 -17.45 0.63
N GLY A 324 -27.46 -16.69 1.72
CA GLY A 324 -27.67 -17.21 3.06
C GLY A 324 -26.40 -17.61 3.81
N TYR A 325 -25.22 -17.29 3.29
CA TYR A 325 -23.97 -17.46 4.05
C TYR A 325 -23.91 -16.47 5.21
N ARG A 326 -23.36 -16.94 6.34
CA ARG A 326 -22.71 -16.04 7.30
C ARG A 326 -21.34 -15.68 6.74
N THR A 327 -20.97 -14.41 6.76
CA THR A 327 -19.70 -13.94 6.19
C THR A 327 -18.79 -13.35 7.27
N VAL A 328 -17.59 -13.90 7.40
CA VAL A 328 -16.62 -13.51 8.43
C VAL A 328 -15.30 -13.12 7.78
N CYS A 329 -14.79 -11.94 8.11
CA CYS A 329 -13.42 -11.54 7.76
C CYS A 329 -12.53 -11.69 9.00
N VAL A 330 -11.34 -12.27 8.85
CA VAL A 330 -10.37 -12.53 9.91
C VAL A 330 -9.02 -11.92 9.53
N HIS A 331 -8.51 -11.01 10.36
CA HIS A 331 -7.20 -10.40 10.15
C HIS A 331 -6.55 -10.09 11.50
N PRO A 332 -5.45 -10.75 11.90
CA PRO A 332 -4.92 -10.62 13.27
C PRO A 332 -4.07 -9.35 13.46
N PHE A 333 -4.62 -8.20 13.08
CA PHE A 333 -4.01 -6.89 13.25
C PHE A 333 -5.02 -5.85 13.76
N HIS A 334 -4.56 -4.62 14.02
CA HIS A 334 -5.42 -3.55 14.53
C HIS A 334 -6.62 -3.31 13.60
N ALA A 335 -7.83 -3.29 14.17
CA ALA A 335 -9.08 -3.18 13.40
C ALA A 335 -9.14 -1.94 12.51
N SER A 336 -8.59 -0.82 12.99
CA SER A 336 -8.57 0.46 12.26
C SER A 336 -7.53 0.55 11.16
N PHE A 337 -6.62 -0.44 11.03
CA PHE A 337 -5.59 -0.43 10.01
C PHE A 337 -6.24 -0.51 8.62
N TYR A 338 -5.88 0.43 7.73
CA TYR A 338 -6.58 0.71 6.46
C TYR A 338 -8.10 1.01 6.59
N GLY A 339 -8.59 1.30 7.80
CA GLY A 339 -10.02 1.53 8.05
C GLY A 339 -10.89 0.28 7.88
N ARG A 340 -10.33 -0.93 8.07
CA ARG A 340 -11.06 -2.19 7.87
C ARG A 340 -12.29 -2.34 8.76
N ASP A 341 -12.25 -1.80 9.99
CA ASP A 341 -13.41 -1.70 10.89
C ASP A 341 -14.66 -1.10 10.23
N ARG A 342 -14.47 -0.18 9.27
CA ARG A 342 -15.57 0.45 8.52
C ARG A 342 -15.77 -0.20 7.14
N VAL A 343 -14.68 -0.58 6.48
CA VAL A 343 -14.72 -1.14 5.13
C VAL A 343 -15.32 -2.54 5.08
N MET A 344 -15.00 -3.42 6.04
CA MET A 344 -15.52 -4.78 6.04
C MET A 344 -17.07 -4.81 6.09
N PRO A 345 -17.75 -4.00 6.93
CA PRO A 345 -19.20 -3.82 6.85
C PRO A 345 -19.70 -3.30 5.49
N TRP A 346 -19.03 -2.32 4.87
CA TRP A 346 -19.41 -1.82 3.54
C TRP A 346 -19.20 -2.83 2.42
N LEU A 347 -18.27 -3.77 2.59
CA LEU A 347 -18.10 -4.93 1.73
C LEU A 347 -19.06 -6.07 2.10
N GLY A 348 -19.97 -5.90 3.06
CA GLY A 348 -21.02 -6.87 3.35
C GLY A 348 -20.60 -8.07 4.20
N PHE A 349 -19.49 -7.97 4.94
CA PHE A 349 -19.17 -8.94 5.99
C PHE A 349 -20.11 -8.77 7.20
N ASP A 350 -20.58 -9.89 7.76
CA ASP A 350 -21.38 -9.90 9.00
C ASP A 350 -20.51 -9.71 10.24
N GLU A 351 -19.25 -10.17 10.20
CA GLU A 351 -18.32 -10.11 11.32
C GLU A 351 -16.89 -9.79 10.83
N PHE A 352 -16.20 -8.91 11.55
CA PHE A 352 -14.77 -8.65 11.37
C PHE A 352 -14.00 -8.98 12.64
N VAL A 353 -13.18 -10.02 12.57
CA VAL A 353 -12.37 -10.56 13.67
C VAL A 353 -10.96 -10.01 13.52
N HIS A 354 -10.48 -9.33 14.55
CA HIS A 354 -9.21 -8.61 14.55
C HIS A 354 -8.28 -9.04 15.70
N LEU A 355 -7.14 -8.35 15.86
CA LEU A 355 -6.06 -8.71 16.80
C LEU A 355 -6.51 -9.07 18.22
N ASP A 356 -7.52 -8.38 18.77
CA ASP A 356 -8.04 -8.65 20.12
C ASP A 356 -8.49 -10.10 20.33
N ALA A 357 -9.00 -10.78 19.29
CA ALA A 357 -9.37 -12.19 19.35
C ALA A 357 -8.14 -13.13 19.40
N PHE A 358 -6.94 -12.60 19.18
CA PHE A 358 -5.67 -13.32 19.08
C PHE A 358 -4.61 -12.78 20.05
N ALA A 359 -5.02 -12.07 21.11
CA ALA A 359 -4.10 -11.43 22.05
C ALA A 359 -3.08 -12.43 22.65
N ASP A 360 -3.55 -13.63 23.01
CA ASP A 360 -2.75 -14.71 23.60
C ASP A 360 -2.32 -15.78 22.57
N ALA A 361 -2.54 -15.51 21.28
CA ALA A 361 -2.16 -16.45 20.22
C ALA A 361 -0.63 -16.52 20.07
N PRO A 362 -0.09 -17.70 19.70
CA PRO A 362 1.34 -17.82 19.40
C PRO A 362 1.72 -16.88 18.25
N ARG A 363 2.96 -16.38 18.32
CA ARG A 363 3.54 -15.49 17.31
C ARG A 363 4.69 -16.18 16.60
N ALA A 364 4.87 -15.85 15.33
CA ALA A 364 6.05 -16.18 14.55
C ALA A 364 6.64 -14.85 14.06
N GLY A 365 7.89 -14.61 14.43
CA GLY A 365 8.45 -13.25 14.37
C GLY A 365 7.60 -12.26 15.18
N PRO A 366 7.33 -11.04 14.66
CA PRO A 366 6.56 -10.03 15.38
C PRO A 366 5.04 -10.21 15.33
N TYR A 367 4.52 -11.05 14.43
CA TYR A 367 3.07 -11.15 14.13
C TYR A 367 2.44 -12.45 14.64
N VAL A 368 1.11 -12.47 14.73
CA VAL A 368 0.34 -13.68 15.08
C VAL A 368 0.60 -14.75 14.03
N ALA A 369 0.87 -15.98 14.48
CA ALA A 369 1.20 -17.08 13.59
C ALA A 369 -0.01 -17.54 12.77
N ASP A 370 0.22 -17.92 11.52
CA ASP A 370 -0.74 -18.47 10.55
C ASP A 370 -1.42 -19.73 11.11
N ALA A 371 -0.71 -20.54 11.90
CA ALA A 371 -1.28 -21.69 12.61
C ALA A 371 -2.39 -21.32 13.61
N ALA A 372 -2.33 -20.12 14.22
CA ALA A 372 -3.38 -19.65 15.11
C ALA A 372 -4.66 -19.28 14.32
N LEU A 373 -4.50 -18.68 13.15
CA LEU A 373 -5.61 -18.40 12.23
C LEU A 373 -6.22 -19.69 11.70
N ALA A 374 -5.39 -20.66 11.30
CA ALA A 374 -5.84 -21.97 10.80
C ALA A 374 -6.73 -22.68 11.83
N ARG A 375 -6.29 -22.73 13.08
CA ARG A 375 -7.03 -23.32 14.20
C ARG A 375 -8.36 -22.59 14.46
N TYR A 376 -8.32 -21.27 14.51
CA TYR A 376 -9.53 -20.46 14.69
C TYR A 376 -10.57 -20.74 13.60
N VAL A 377 -10.14 -20.79 12.34
CA VAL A 377 -11.04 -21.08 11.21
C VAL A 377 -11.57 -22.51 11.28
N ALA A 378 -10.73 -23.50 11.60
CA ALA A 378 -11.15 -24.89 11.76
C ALA A 378 -12.22 -25.05 12.86
N GLU A 379 -12.02 -24.41 14.01
CA GLU A 379 -13.01 -24.39 15.11
C GLU A 379 -14.32 -23.72 14.69
N ARG A 380 -14.24 -22.59 13.97
CA ARG A 380 -15.42 -21.89 13.43
C ARG A 380 -16.19 -22.75 12.43
N LEU A 381 -15.50 -23.49 11.56
CA LEU A 381 -16.12 -24.41 10.61
C LEU A 381 -16.80 -25.58 11.31
N ALA A 382 -16.11 -26.21 12.27
CA ALA A 382 -16.64 -27.37 13.01
C ALA A 382 -17.84 -27.01 13.90
N GLY A 383 -17.82 -25.82 14.51
CA GLY A 383 -18.91 -25.31 15.33
C GLY A 383 -20.08 -24.70 14.55
N GLN A 384 -19.97 -24.58 13.23
CA GLN A 384 -21.01 -23.98 12.41
C GLN A 384 -22.19 -24.95 12.24
N GLY A 385 -23.40 -24.46 12.51
CA GLY A 385 -24.64 -25.23 12.35
C GLY A 385 -25.06 -25.40 10.88
N SER A 386 -26.37 -25.34 10.62
CA SER A 386 -26.92 -25.56 9.28
C SER A 386 -26.70 -24.39 8.30
N GLN A 387 -26.31 -23.21 8.77
CA GLN A 387 -26.04 -22.06 7.92
C GLN A 387 -24.64 -22.19 7.28
N PRO A 388 -24.48 -22.07 5.95
CA PRO A 388 -23.16 -22.07 5.33
C PRO A 388 -22.32 -20.88 5.82
N LEU A 389 -21.01 -21.06 5.88
CA LEU A 389 -20.05 -20.08 6.39
C LEU A 389 -19.05 -19.76 5.30
N TYR A 390 -18.83 -18.46 5.08
CA TYR A 390 -17.73 -17.95 4.31
C TYR A 390 -16.75 -17.24 5.25
N VAL A 391 -15.49 -17.67 5.25
CA VAL A 391 -14.42 -17.01 5.99
C VAL A 391 -13.37 -16.47 5.03
N HIS A 392 -13.16 -15.17 5.05
CA HIS A 392 -12.02 -14.54 4.39
C HIS A 392 -10.92 -14.29 5.43
N VAL A 393 -9.75 -14.87 5.22
CA VAL A 393 -8.59 -14.75 6.11
C VAL A 393 -7.53 -13.91 5.45
N ILE A 394 -7.00 -12.92 6.16
CA ILE A 394 -5.89 -12.07 5.74
C ILE A 394 -4.77 -12.27 6.75
N THR A 395 -3.72 -12.99 6.36
CA THR A 395 -2.62 -13.29 7.27
C THR A 395 -1.70 -12.08 7.49
N MET A 396 -0.78 -12.19 8.47
CA MET A 396 0.23 -11.17 8.77
C MET A 396 1.62 -11.75 8.99
N GLU A 397 1.76 -13.08 9.14
CA GLU A 397 3.00 -13.70 9.63
C GLU A 397 4.21 -13.36 8.76
N ASN A 398 4.05 -13.50 7.45
CA ASN A 398 5.08 -13.20 6.45
C ASN A 398 5.37 -11.70 6.28
N HIS A 399 4.68 -10.82 7.00
CA HIS A 399 4.87 -9.38 6.87
C HIS A 399 6.28 -9.00 7.37
N GLY A 400 6.96 -8.12 6.65
CA GLY A 400 8.29 -7.64 7.04
C GLY A 400 8.29 -6.74 8.30
N PRO A 401 9.47 -6.28 8.76
CA PRO A 401 10.79 -6.44 8.14
C PRO A 401 11.48 -7.79 8.45
N LEU A 402 11.75 -8.59 7.42
CA LEU A 402 12.45 -9.88 7.55
C LEU A 402 13.89 -9.74 8.06
N HIS A 403 14.58 -8.65 7.69
CA HIS A 403 15.97 -8.37 8.08
C HIS A 403 16.18 -8.12 9.59
N TRP A 404 15.10 -8.11 10.37
CA TRP A 404 15.13 -7.96 11.82
C TRP A 404 15.05 -9.27 12.57
N GLU A 405 14.66 -10.33 11.86
CA GLU A 405 14.58 -11.65 12.46
C GLU A 405 15.97 -12.27 12.50
N SER A 406 16.31 -12.86 13.64
CA SER A 406 17.53 -13.66 13.76
C SER A 406 17.38 -14.94 12.94
N VAL A 407 18.43 -15.24 12.19
CA VAL A 407 18.61 -16.47 11.44
C VAL A 407 19.91 -17.11 11.91
N ASP A 408 19.84 -18.37 12.33
CA ASP A 408 21.02 -19.15 12.67
C ASP A 408 21.35 -20.22 11.62
N ALA A 409 22.40 -21.01 11.87
CA ALA A 409 22.84 -22.07 10.98
C ALA A 409 21.82 -23.22 10.88
N ALA A 410 21.05 -23.48 11.93
CA ALA A 410 20.03 -24.52 11.94
C ALA A 410 18.80 -24.09 11.12
N ASP A 411 18.38 -22.82 11.23
CA ASP A 411 17.36 -22.22 10.38
C ASP A 411 17.74 -22.35 8.90
N ALA A 412 18.97 -21.96 8.55
CA ALA A 412 19.47 -22.06 7.18
C ALA A 412 19.50 -23.52 6.68
N ALA A 413 20.02 -24.44 7.49
CA ALA A 413 20.06 -25.86 7.15
C ALA A 413 18.65 -26.48 6.99
N ALA A 414 17.64 -25.93 7.67
CA ALA A 414 16.27 -26.42 7.59
C ALA A 414 15.57 -26.08 6.26
N VAL A 415 15.99 -25.00 5.57
CA VAL A 415 15.29 -24.49 4.38
C VAL A 415 16.15 -24.41 3.12
N LEU A 416 17.48 -24.46 3.25
CA LEU A 416 18.41 -24.38 2.12
C LEU A 416 19.06 -25.73 1.80
N ASP A 417 19.23 -25.99 0.51
CA ASP A 417 20.12 -27.00 -0.04
C ASP A 417 21.44 -26.33 -0.45
N GLY A 418 22.38 -26.26 0.50
CA GLY A 418 23.67 -25.59 0.34
C GLY A 418 23.87 -24.40 1.30
N PRO A 419 24.99 -23.66 1.14
CA PRO A 419 25.33 -22.56 2.04
C PRO A 419 24.44 -21.33 1.83
N LEU A 420 24.18 -20.60 2.93
CA LEU A 420 23.56 -19.29 2.88
C LEU A 420 24.46 -18.29 2.14
N ALA A 421 23.93 -17.68 1.07
CA ALA A 421 24.62 -16.61 0.37
C ALA A 421 24.82 -15.37 1.27
N PRO A 422 26.01 -14.73 1.26
CA PRO A 422 26.27 -13.55 2.10
C PRO A 422 25.26 -12.42 1.87
N GLY A 423 24.66 -11.91 2.95
CA GLY A 423 23.65 -10.85 2.90
C GLY A 423 22.23 -11.32 2.55
N CYS A 424 21.99 -12.62 2.39
CA CYS A 424 20.67 -13.17 2.02
C CYS A 424 19.93 -13.82 3.20
N ALA A 425 20.19 -13.40 4.45
CA ALA A 425 19.52 -13.96 5.63
C ALA A 425 17.98 -13.82 5.56
N ASP A 426 17.48 -12.74 4.94
CA ASP A 426 16.06 -12.49 4.70
C ASP A 426 15.38 -13.66 3.95
N LEU A 427 16.10 -14.34 3.05
CA LEU A 427 15.56 -15.50 2.32
C LEU A 427 15.27 -16.67 3.27
N VAL A 428 16.11 -16.88 4.28
CA VAL A 428 15.94 -17.95 5.26
C VAL A 428 14.78 -17.63 6.21
N ALA A 429 14.71 -16.39 6.71
CA ALA A 429 13.58 -15.91 7.52
C ALA A 429 12.26 -16.06 6.74
N TYR A 430 12.24 -15.63 5.47
CA TYR A 430 11.08 -15.78 4.60
C TYR A 430 10.71 -17.25 4.36
N ALA A 431 11.69 -18.12 4.06
CA ALA A 431 11.43 -19.53 3.82
C ALA A 431 10.93 -20.28 5.08
N ARG A 432 11.34 -19.83 6.29
CA ARG A 432 10.77 -20.32 7.55
C ARG A 432 9.28 -20.03 7.63
N HIS A 433 8.85 -18.81 7.30
CA HIS A 433 7.44 -18.46 7.31
C HIS A 433 6.65 -19.08 6.15
N LEU A 434 7.28 -19.33 4.98
CA LEU A 434 6.67 -20.13 3.91
C LEU A 434 6.28 -21.54 4.39
N ARG A 435 7.10 -22.17 5.25
CA ARG A 435 6.75 -23.48 5.86
C ARG A 435 5.56 -23.38 6.80
N ASN A 436 5.39 -22.25 7.49
CA ASN A 436 4.24 -22.03 8.37
C ASN A 436 2.96 -21.76 7.56
N ALA A 437 3.05 -21.03 6.45
CA ALA A 437 1.97 -20.87 5.49
C ALA A 437 1.56 -22.24 4.87
N ASP A 438 2.54 -23.07 4.48
CA ASP A 438 2.32 -24.44 4.00
C ASP A 438 1.56 -25.30 5.03
N ALA A 439 1.97 -25.23 6.30
CA ALA A 439 1.31 -25.90 7.41
C ALA A 439 -0.13 -25.37 7.65
N MET A 440 -0.37 -24.07 7.49
CA MET A 440 -1.71 -23.49 7.55
C MET A 440 -2.60 -24.05 6.43
N PHE A 441 -2.11 -24.08 5.18
CA PHE A 441 -2.91 -24.54 4.05
C PHE A 441 -3.31 -26.02 4.20
N THR A 442 -2.34 -26.86 4.56
CA THR A 442 -2.57 -28.29 4.79
C THR A 442 -3.46 -28.54 6.01
N GLY A 443 -3.28 -27.79 7.09
CA GLY A 443 -4.13 -27.86 8.28
C GLY A 443 -5.59 -27.49 8.00
N LEU A 444 -5.83 -26.43 7.22
CA LEU A 444 -7.17 -26.03 6.79
C LEU A 444 -7.82 -27.10 5.90
N ALA A 445 -7.08 -27.62 4.91
CA ALA A 445 -7.57 -28.70 4.05
C ALA A 445 -7.91 -29.95 4.86
N ALA A 446 -7.06 -30.33 5.82
CA ALA A 446 -7.31 -31.47 6.71
C ALA A 446 -8.58 -31.28 7.56
N ALA A 447 -8.75 -30.09 8.17
CA ALA A 447 -9.97 -29.77 8.92
C ALA A 447 -11.23 -29.85 8.04
N MET A 448 -11.15 -29.33 6.81
CA MET A 448 -12.25 -29.37 5.84
C MET A 448 -12.62 -30.78 5.38
N ARG A 449 -11.66 -31.69 5.22
CA ARG A 449 -11.95 -33.11 4.91
C ARG A 449 -12.76 -33.79 6.01
N GLY A 450 -12.63 -33.34 7.26
CA GLY A 450 -13.35 -33.88 8.41
C GLY A 450 -14.78 -33.35 8.58
N LEU A 451 -15.21 -32.39 7.76
CA LEU A 451 -16.55 -31.79 7.88
C LEU A 451 -17.62 -32.70 7.24
N SER A 452 -18.81 -32.73 7.83
CA SER A 452 -19.97 -33.43 7.26
C SER A 452 -20.59 -32.71 6.07
N ARG A 453 -20.19 -31.46 5.83
CA ARG A 453 -20.66 -30.60 4.73
C ARG A 453 -19.51 -30.38 3.73
N PRO A 454 -19.78 -30.28 2.42
CA PRO A 454 -18.78 -29.89 1.44
C PRO A 454 -18.05 -28.59 1.84
N ALA A 455 -16.76 -28.51 1.55
CA ALA A 455 -15.97 -27.30 1.84
C ALA A 455 -14.92 -27.04 0.76
N GLY A 456 -14.76 -25.75 0.43
CA GLY A 456 -13.80 -25.26 -0.54
C GLY A 456 -12.79 -24.29 0.08
N LEU A 457 -11.56 -24.37 -0.41
CA LEU A 457 -10.43 -23.53 -0.01
C LEU A 457 -9.87 -22.81 -1.24
N CYS A 458 -9.75 -21.49 -1.14
CA CYS A 458 -8.99 -20.67 -2.09
C CYS A 458 -7.82 -20.00 -1.37
N VAL A 459 -6.59 -20.30 -1.74
CA VAL A 459 -5.40 -19.65 -1.19
C VAL A 459 -4.77 -18.80 -2.28
N TYR A 460 -4.33 -17.59 -1.94
CA TYR A 460 -3.54 -16.77 -2.85
C TYR A 460 -2.58 -15.84 -2.11
N GLY A 461 -1.46 -15.52 -2.76
CA GLY A 461 -0.55 -14.47 -2.31
C GLY A 461 -0.94 -13.10 -2.83
N ASP A 462 -0.74 -12.05 -2.04
CA ASP A 462 -1.18 -10.69 -2.39
C ASP A 462 -0.13 -9.81 -3.06
N HIS A 463 1.14 -10.03 -2.75
CA HIS A 463 2.31 -9.49 -3.45
C HIS A 463 3.56 -10.33 -3.15
N VAL A 464 4.66 -10.06 -3.85
CA VAL A 464 6.00 -10.57 -3.44
C VAL A 464 6.53 -9.75 -2.25
N PRO A 465 7.40 -10.31 -1.38
CA PRO A 465 7.97 -9.60 -0.23
C PRO A 465 9.00 -8.54 -0.63
N ILE A 466 9.47 -7.76 0.33
CA ILE A 466 10.59 -6.82 0.12
C ILE A 466 11.89 -7.48 0.60
N MET A 467 12.69 -8.01 -0.34
CA MET A 467 14.00 -8.62 -0.06
C MET A 467 15.09 -8.09 -1.01
N ALA A 468 15.32 -6.78 -1.00
CA ALA A 468 16.15 -6.10 -2.02
C ALA A 468 17.55 -6.71 -2.20
N GLU A 469 18.22 -7.10 -1.10
CA GLU A 469 19.55 -7.71 -1.17
C GLU A 469 19.52 -9.12 -1.77
N VAL A 470 18.52 -9.93 -1.40
CA VAL A 470 18.27 -11.25 -1.96
C VAL A 470 18.03 -11.14 -3.46
N TYR A 471 17.16 -10.21 -3.88
CA TYR A 471 16.83 -10.00 -5.29
C TYR A 471 18.04 -9.57 -6.11
N ARG A 472 18.86 -8.66 -5.55
CA ARG A 472 20.10 -8.20 -6.20
C ARG A 472 21.10 -9.34 -6.42
N ARG A 473 21.18 -10.31 -5.51
CA ARG A 473 22.21 -11.37 -5.55
C ARG A 473 21.75 -12.65 -6.23
N LEU A 474 20.50 -13.05 -6.02
CA LEU A 474 19.99 -14.37 -6.38
C LEU A 474 18.95 -14.32 -7.51
N GLY A 475 18.54 -13.13 -7.94
CA GLY A 475 17.51 -12.94 -8.97
C GLY A 475 16.21 -12.39 -8.38
N GLU A 476 15.49 -11.63 -9.19
CA GLU A 476 14.27 -10.95 -8.79
C GLU A 476 13.04 -11.67 -9.38
N PRO A 477 11.95 -11.86 -8.61
CA PRO A 477 10.71 -12.42 -9.16
C PRO A 477 10.08 -11.50 -10.21
N ASP A 478 9.23 -12.06 -11.08
CA ASP A 478 8.48 -11.29 -12.09
C ASP A 478 7.32 -10.47 -11.48
N GLY A 479 7.00 -10.71 -10.21
CA GLY A 479 5.94 -10.03 -9.44
C GLY A 479 4.64 -10.80 -9.36
N ARG A 480 4.53 -11.94 -10.05
CA ARG A 480 3.40 -12.84 -9.90
C ARG A 480 3.53 -13.63 -8.60
N THR A 481 2.39 -13.85 -7.96
CA THR A 481 2.27 -14.73 -6.80
C THR A 481 1.67 -16.06 -7.23
N ASP A 482 1.18 -16.86 -6.28
CA ASP A 482 0.57 -18.15 -6.52
C ASP A 482 -0.86 -18.20 -5.98
N TYR A 483 -1.68 -19.05 -6.59
CA TYR A 483 -2.99 -19.40 -6.09
C TYR A 483 -3.26 -20.91 -6.15
N LEU A 484 -4.22 -21.33 -5.34
CA LEU A 484 -4.73 -22.69 -5.25
C LEU A 484 -6.25 -22.62 -5.01
N ILE A 485 -7.02 -23.40 -5.77
CA ILE A 485 -8.44 -23.68 -5.51
C ILE A 485 -8.57 -25.18 -5.28
N TRP A 486 -8.99 -25.54 -4.08
CA TRP A 486 -9.08 -26.92 -3.63
C TRP A 486 -10.46 -27.18 -3.00
N GLN A 487 -10.93 -28.42 -3.10
CA GLN A 487 -12.16 -28.88 -2.47
C GLN A 487 -11.93 -30.25 -1.82
N ALA A 488 -12.56 -30.49 -0.68
CA ALA A 488 -12.55 -31.81 -0.06
C ALA A 488 -13.11 -32.87 -1.03
N GLY A 489 -12.29 -33.87 -1.36
CA GLY A 489 -12.65 -34.93 -2.32
C GLY A 489 -12.55 -34.51 -3.79
N GLY A 490 -11.86 -33.41 -4.10
CA GLY A 490 -11.58 -32.97 -5.46
C GLY A 490 -10.84 -34.04 -6.27
N GLN A 491 -11.18 -34.15 -7.55
CA GLN A 491 -10.41 -34.97 -8.49
C GLN A 491 -9.28 -34.10 -9.04
N GLY A 492 -8.04 -34.47 -8.68
CA GLY A 492 -6.84 -33.76 -9.08
C GLY A 492 -6.56 -33.78 -10.59
N GLY A 493 -5.41 -33.25 -10.98
CA GLY A 493 -4.94 -33.26 -12.37
C GLY A 493 -5.21 -31.97 -13.16
N ALA A 494 -5.58 -30.88 -12.49
CA ALA A 494 -5.62 -29.56 -13.11
C ALA A 494 -4.21 -29.13 -13.56
N ALA A 495 -4.08 -28.66 -14.80
CA ALA A 495 -2.83 -28.06 -15.25
C ALA A 495 -2.65 -26.67 -14.61
N PRO A 496 -1.40 -26.23 -14.32
CA PRO A 496 -1.16 -24.90 -13.79
C PRO A 496 -1.62 -23.82 -14.79
N GLY A 497 -2.40 -22.86 -14.31
CA GLY A 497 -2.92 -21.73 -15.10
C GLY A 497 -2.40 -20.38 -14.62
N LEU A 498 -2.60 -19.34 -15.44
CA LEU A 498 -2.38 -17.94 -15.08
C LEU A 498 -3.73 -17.25 -14.89
N ARG A 499 -3.89 -16.53 -13.78
CA ARG A 499 -5.12 -15.76 -13.48
C ARG A 499 -4.79 -14.34 -13.06
N ARG A 500 -5.78 -13.45 -13.21
CA ARG A 500 -5.76 -12.12 -12.59
C ARG A 500 -6.55 -12.18 -11.28
N VAL A 501 -6.10 -11.47 -10.26
CA VAL A 501 -6.74 -11.54 -8.95
C VAL A 501 -8.20 -11.03 -8.94
N ASP A 502 -8.57 -10.12 -9.85
CA ASP A 502 -9.96 -9.67 -10.04
C ASP A 502 -10.90 -10.75 -10.61
N GLU A 503 -10.37 -11.87 -11.11
CA GLU A 503 -11.16 -12.99 -11.63
C GLU A 503 -11.26 -14.15 -10.63
N LEU A 504 -10.31 -14.24 -9.69
CA LEU A 504 -10.07 -15.44 -8.88
C LEU A 504 -11.29 -15.82 -8.01
N ALA A 505 -11.96 -14.84 -7.41
CA ALA A 505 -13.16 -15.09 -6.61
C ALA A 505 -14.31 -15.69 -7.45
N GLN A 506 -14.48 -15.24 -8.70
CA GLN A 506 -15.50 -15.81 -9.58
C GLN A 506 -15.13 -17.24 -10.04
N VAL A 507 -13.85 -17.48 -10.32
CA VAL A 507 -13.33 -18.82 -10.62
C VAL A 507 -13.58 -19.75 -9.43
N PHE A 508 -13.29 -19.30 -8.21
CA PHE A 508 -13.56 -20.06 -6.99
C PHE A 508 -15.04 -20.41 -6.85
N LEU A 509 -15.95 -19.43 -7.02
CA LEU A 509 -17.39 -19.70 -6.98
C LEU A 509 -17.85 -20.68 -8.06
N ARG A 510 -17.31 -20.63 -9.28
CA ARG A 510 -17.65 -21.58 -10.35
C ARG A 510 -17.28 -23.01 -9.98
N HIS A 511 -16.06 -23.22 -9.49
CA HIS A 511 -15.60 -24.53 -9.01
C HIS A 511 -16.45 -25.07 -7.86
N MET A 512 -17.00 -24.18 -7.03
CA MET A 512 -17.91 -24.56 -5.94
C MET A 512 -19.38 -24.74 -6.37
N GLY A 513 -19.70 -24.62 -7.67
CA GLY A 513 -21.07 -24.72 -8.18
C GLY A 513 -21.96 -23.52 -7.80
N LEU A 514 -21.35 -22.37 -7.49
CA LEU A 514 -22.01 -21.15 -7.02
C LEU A 514 -21.99 -20.03 -8.09
N ALA A 515 -21.59 -20.31 -9.31
CA ALA A 515 -21.71 -19.37 -10.43
C ALA A 515 -22.03 -20.17 -11.69
N PRO A 516 -22.78 -19.60 -12.66
CA PRO A 516 -23.02 -20.28 -13.93
C PRO A 516 -21.68 -20.59 -14.62
N PRO A 517 -21.60 -21.71 -15.37
CA PRO A 517 -20.45 -21.97 -16.23
C PRO A 517 -20.28 -20.79 -17.20
N GLY A 518 -19.06 -20.27 -17.28
CA GLY A 518 -18.70 -19.08 -18.06
C GLY A 518 -18.46 -19.37 -19.53
#